data_AF-A0A0G1UBH4-F1
#
_entry.id   AF-A0A0G1UBH4-F1
#
_cell.length_a   1.000
_cell.length_b   1.000
_cell.length_c   1.000
_cell.angle_alpha   90.00
_cell.angle_beta   90.00
_cell.angle_gamma   90.00
#
_symmetry.space_group_name_H-M   'P 1'
#
loop_
_entity.id
_entity.type
_entity.pdbx_description
1 polymer ?
#
loop_
_entity_poly.entity_id
_entity_poly.type
_entity_poly.pdbx_seq_one_letter_code
_entity_poly.pdbx_strand_id
1 'polypeptide(L)' 'MRTEHRPRWSKLRDLKQFDLWGAEEGKGFSRFKEQFGGQLTELAGTYDLPINPLLYPLFRLSEEIRWKLLRILK' A
#
# COMPACT_ATOMS: atom_id res chain seq x y z
N MET A 1 -19.14 -3.53 -16.96
CA MET A 1 -17.84 -4.01 -16.45
C MET A 1 -17.45 -5.25 -17.25
N ARG A 2 -16.35 -5.20 -18.01
CA ARG A 2 -15.94 -6.28 -18.92
C ARG A 2 -15.35 -7.44 -18.09
N THR A 3 -16.02 -8.60 -18.10
CA THR A 3 -15.79 -9.76 -17.21
C THR A 3 -14.56 -10.60 -17.55
N GLU A 4 -13.77 -10.18 -18.55
CA GLU A 4 -12.83 -11.06 -19.23
C GLU A 4 -11.50 -11.21 -18.49
N HIS A 5 -11.02 -10.18 -17.79
CA HIS A 5 -9.67 -10.14 -17.21
C HIS A 5 -9.52 -10.76 -15.81
N ARG A 6 -10.58 -11.32 -15.21
CA ARG A 6 -10.48 -11.93 -13.87
C ARG A 6 -9.83 -13.33 -13.90
N PRO A 7 -9.01 -13.69 -12.89
CA PRO A 7 -8.52 -15.05 -12.72
C PRO A 7 -9.64 -16.09 -12.66
N ARG A 8 -9.36 -17.31 -13.14
CA ARG A 8 -10.33 -18.42 -13.19
C ARG A 8 -10.95 -18.71 -11.82
N TRP A 9 -10.14 -18.71 -10.76
CA TRP A 9 -10.60 -18.96 -9.40
C TRP A 9 -11.66 -17.94 -8.94
N SER A 10 -11.43 -16.65 -9.24
CA SER A 10 -12.38 -15.58 -8.93
C SER A 10 -13.69 -15.72 -9.70
N LYS A 11 -13.63 -16.20 -10.96
CA LYS A 11 -14.81 -16.50 -11.77
C LYS A 11 -15.62 -17.67 -11.21
N LEU A 12 -14.96 -18.75 -10.77
CA LEU A 12 -15.62 -19.92 -10.16
C LEU A 12 -16.34 -19.60 -8.85
N ARG A 13 -15.92 -18.55 -8.16
CA ARG A 13 -16.44 -18.10 -6.86
C ARG A 13 -17.40 -16.91 -6.96
N ASP A 14 -17.75 -16.47 -8.18
CA ASP A 14 -18.55 -15.26 -8.45
C ASP A 14 -18.03 -13.99 -7.73
N LEU A 15 -16.71 -13.84 -7.64
CA LEU A 15 -16.10 -12.66 -7.02
C LEU A 15 -16.14 -11.47 -7.98
N LYS A 16 -16.57 -10.32 -7.45
CA LYS A 16 -16.71 -9.08 -8.23
C LYS A 16 -15.37 -8.42 -8.54
N GLN A 17 -14.41 -8.51 -7.61
CA GLN A 17 -13.11 -7.86 -7.68
C GLN A 17 -12.00 -8.86 -7.30
N PHE A 18 -10.79 -8.59 -7.79
CA PHE A 18 -9.58 -9.32 -7.43
C PHE A 18 -8.48 -8.31 -7.16
N ASP A 19 -8.02 -8.25 -5.92
CA ASP A 19 -7.00 -7.30 -5.48
C ASP A 19 -5.60 -7.85 -5.79
N LEU A 20 -4.84 -7.10 -6.57
CA LEU A 20 -3.46 -7.43 -6.94
C LEU A 20 -2.43 -6.88 -5.94
N TRP A 21 -2.88 -6.24 -4.85
CA TRP A 21 -2.07 -5.59 -3.82
C TRP A 21 -1.29 -4.37 -4.33
N GLY A 22 -0.46 -3.80 -3.46
CA GLY A 22 0.25 -2.53 -3.69
C GLY A 22 1.00 -2.40 -5.02
N ALA A 23 1.07 -1.18 -5.54
CA ALA A 23 1.77 -0.81 -6.75
C ALA A 23 2.84 0.25 -6.42
N GLU A 24 3.95 0.23 -7.13
CA GLU A 24 5.00 1.25 -7.05
C GLU A 24 5.41 1.66 -8.46
N GLU A 25 5.51 2.96 -8.70
CA GLU A 25 5.85 3.52 -10.01
C GLU A 25 7.23 3.02 -10.48
N GLY A 26 7.35 2.71 -11.77
CA GLY A 26 8.60 2.24 -12.37
C GLY A 26 9.01 0.81 -12.00
N LYS A 27 8.25 0.09 -11.18
CA LYS A 27 8.53 -1.31 -10.85
C LYS A 27 7.85 -2.28 -11.82
N GLY A 28 8.57 -3.34 -12.20
CA GLY A 28 8.07 -4.35 -13.14
C GLY A 28 6.81 -5.07 -12.67
N PHE A 29 6.62 -5.23 -11.36
CA PHE A 29 5.39 -5.84 -10.82
C PHE A 29 4.16 -4.97 -11.02
N SER A 30 4.30 -3.64 -11.06
CA SER A 30 3.19 -2.71 -11.34
C SER A 30 2.77 -2.83 -12.81
N ARG A 31 3.74 -2.85 -13.73
CA ARG A 31 3.51 -3.08 -15.16
C ARG A 31 2.87 -4.43 -15.43
N PHE A 32 3.29 -5.48 -14.72
CA PHE A 32 2.66 -6.80 -14.79
C PHE A 32 1.17 -6.72 -14.43
N LYS A 33 0.80 -6.02 -13.34
CA LYS A 33 -0.59 -5.90 -12.88
C LYS A 33 -1.48 -5.11 -13.86
N GLU A 34 -0.95 -4.08 -14.49
CA GLU A 34 -1.65 -3.31 -15.53
C GLU A 34 -2.05 -4.19 -16.72
N GLN A 35 -1.22 -5.17 -17.10
CA GLN A 35 -1.52 -6.11 -18.18
C GLN A 35 -2.71 -7.04 -17.85
N PHE A 36 -3.05 -7.24 -16.57
CA PHE A 36 -4.27 -7.93 -16.15
C PHE A 36 -5.50 -7.00 -16.07
N GLY A 37 -5.39 -5.77 -16.55
CA GLY A 37 -6.45 -4.76 -16.43
C GLY A 37 -6.62 -4.24 -15.00
N GLY A 38 -5.58 -4.36 -14.16
CA GLY A 38 -5.58 -3.78 -12.82
C GLY A 38 -5.73 -2.25 -12.86
N GLN A 39 -6.51 -1.70 -11.94
CA GLN A 39 -6.69 -0.26 -11.78
C GLN A 39 -5.96 0.18 -10.51
N LEU A 40 -5.07 1.17 -10.64
CA LEU A 40 -4.42 1.77 -9.49
C LEU A 40 -5.48 2.49 -8.65
N THR A 41 -5.63 2.06 -7.40
CA THR A 41 -6.54 2.68 -6.43
C THR A 41 -5.71 3.28 -5.32
N GLU A 42 -5.77 4.60 -5.19
CA GLU A 42 -5.15 5.30 -4.06
C GLU A 42 -6.03 5.15 -2.82
N LEU A 43 -5.44 4.64 -1.74
CA LEU A 43 -6.10 4.57 -0.43
C LEU A 43 -5.85 5.87 0.32
N ALA A 44 -6.69 6.17 1.32
CA ALA A 44 -6.56 7.38 2.15
C ALA A 44 -5.24 7.45 2.96
N GLY A 45 -4.39 6.43 2.89
CA GLY A 45 -3.16 6.33 3.67
C GLY A 45 -3.43 5.85 5.09
N THR A 46 -2.47 6.10 5.97
CA THR A 46 -2.53 5.70 7.38
C THR A 46 -2.73 6.92 8.25
N TYR A 47 -3.65 6.83 9.20
CA TYR A 47 -3.92 7.87 10.18
C TYR A 47 -3.69 7.33 11.58
N ASP A 48 -3.01 8.12 12.39
CA ASP A 48 -2.80 7.84 13.80
C ASP A 48 -3.86 8.58 14.61
N LEU A 49 -4.43 7.93 15.63
CA LEU A 49 -5.28 8.55 16.64
C LEU A 49 -4.52 8.65 17.97
N PRO A 50 -3.92 9.80 18.30
CA PRO A 50 -3.12 9.94 19.52
C PRO A 50 -4.00 9.91 20.76
N ILE A 51 -3.85 8.88 21.61
CA ILE A 51 -4.58 8.78 22.87
C ILE A 51 -3.93 9.65 23.96
N ASN A 52 -2.60 9.75 23.95
CA ASN A 52 -1.85 10.59 24.89
C ASN A 52 -1.18 11.75 24.13
N PRO A 53 -1.61 13.01 24.37
CA PRO A 53 -1.11 14.17 23.63
C PRO A 53 0.33 14.55 23.96
N LEU A 54 0.89 14.06 25.07
CA LEU A 54 2.27 14.34 25.48
C LEU A 54 3.24 13.27 24.99
N LEU A 55 2.89 11.99 25.15
CA LEU A 55 3.78 10.88 24.77
C LEU A 55 3.91 10.72 23.25
N TYR A 56 2.82 10.98 22.50
CA TYR A 56 2.83 10.76 21.07
C TYR A 56 3.82 11.68 20.31
N PRO A 57 3.88 13.00 20.56
CA PRO A 57 4.90 13.86 19.97
C PRO A 57 6.33 13.46 20.34
N LEU A 58 6.58 13.07 21.60
CA LEU A 58 7.90 12.63 22.05
C LEU A 58 8.35 11.34 21.35
N PHE A 59 7.44 10.40 21.15
CA PHE A 59 7.69 9.19 20.36
C PHE A 59 8.01 9.52 18.90
N ARG A 60 7.20 10.37 18.25
CA ARG A 60 7.44 10.80 16.86
C ARG A 60 8.78 11.49 16.68
N LEU A 61 9.17 12.37 17.61
CA LEU A 61 10.48 13.02 17.60
C LEU A 61 11.62 12.01 17.74
N SER A 62 11.48 11.06 18.65
CA SER A 62 12.49 10.01 18.88
C SER A 62 12.68 9.13 17.64
N GLU A 63 11.59 8.77 16.95
CA GLU A 63 11.62 8.05 15.67
C GLU A 63 12.32 8.85 14.56
N GLU A 64 12.03 10.16 14.44
CA GLU A 64 12.70 11.01 13.47
C GLU A 64 14.21 11.10 13.72
N ILE A 65 14.62 11.28 14.98
CA ILE A 65 16.04 11.31 15.37
C ILE A 65 16.69 9.96 15.03
N ARG A 66 16.06 8.85 15.38
CA ARG A 66 16.55 7.50 15.09
C ARG A 66 16.82 7.32 13.59
N TRP A 67 15.86 7.69 12.73
CA TRP A 67 16.02 7.54 11.28
C TRP A 67 17.11 8.45 10.71
N LYS A 68 17.27 9.67 11.22
CA LYS A 68 18.37 10.57 10.83
C LYS A 68 19.72 9.96 11.20
N LEU A 69 19.86 9.46 12.42
CA LEU A 69 21.09 8.80 12.89
C LEU A 69 21.42 7.56 12.05
N LEU A 70 20.45 6.67 11.82
CA LEU A 70 20.66 5.45 11.03
C LEU A 70 21.06 5.72 9.57
N ARG A 71 20.64 6.85 8.99
CA ARG A 71 21.05 7.26 7.63
C ARG A 71 22.45 7.86 7.57
N ILE A 72 22.96 8.39 8.69
CA ILE A 72 24.34 8.91 8.79
C ILE A 72 25.32 7.77 9.10
N LEU A 73 24.88 6.79 9.90
CA LEU A 73 25.70 5.63 10.29
C LEU A 73 25.79 4.54 9.22
N LYS A 74 25.00 4.64 8.15
CA LYS A 74 24.97 3.72 7.02
C LYS A 74 25.63 4.34 5.81
#